data_AF-A0A969WX62-F1
#
_entry.id   AF-A0A969WX62-F1
#
_cell.length_a   1.000
_cell.length_b   1.000
_cell.length_c   1.000
_cell.angle_alpha   90.00
_cell.angle_beta   90.00
_cell.angle_gamma   90.00
#
_symmetry.space_group_name_H-M   'P 1'
#
loop_
_entity.id
_entity.type
_entity.pdbx_description
1 polymer ?
#
loop_
_entity_poly.entity_id
_entity_poly.type
_entity_poly.pdbx_seq_one_letter_code
_entity_poly.pdbx_strand_id
1 'polypeptide(L)'
;MSDRNDNSLTEEVASDDLSNLEIIIGTVVDTVERAREDIYYISDEARQEANRMTAQILALKDEANALIVSVEDCEKEEKKARYRLMRVSSEFERYDEQDIKQAYNEARNMQVQLSILREREKYMIQQRDEKERNMRRMENIAQKAENMVERRNGALKMLKSNTDEIIPQTEEPLGNQQVGLWIIQAQEEERRRIARELHDGPAQSLANMVMRLNLIERLWDDDQQWARNEVVSLAGVAKDNITEVRRVIFDLRPLALEDYGLVSSLNSYLADYEAKH
;
A
#
# COMPACT_ATOMS: atom_id res chain seq x y z
N MET A 1 61.97 40.49 -1.67
CA MET A 1 61.45 39.66 -2.78
C MET A 1 61.28 38.25 -2.24
N SER A 2 60.19 37.96 -1.52
CA SER A 2 59.96 36.59 -1.02
C SER A 2 58.50 36.20 -0.80
N ASP A 3 57.53 36.95 -1.34
CA ASP A 3 56.08 36.70 -1.12
C ASP A 3 55.34 36.19 -2.36
N ARG A 4 56.04 35.62 -3.36
CA ARG A 4 55.39 35.12 -4.60
C ARG A 4 55.29 33.60 -4.72
N ASN A 5 55.81 32.84 -3.76
CA ASN A 5 55.94 31.38 -3.89
C ASN A 5 54.95 30.57 -3.03
N ASP A 6 54.16 31.22 -2.18
CA ASP A 6 53.20 30.57 -1.27
C ASP A 6 51.75 30.54 -1.85
N ASN A 7 51.48 31.40 -2.84
CA ASN A 7 50.16 31.50 -3.48
C ASN A 7 49.92 30.44 -4.57
N SER A 8 50.98 29.89 -5.18
CA SER A 8 50.82 28.87 -6.23
C SER A 8 50.55 27.47 -5.66
N LEU A 9 51.12 27.15 -4.50
CA LEU A 9 50.90 25.86 -3.82
C LEU A 9 49.50 25.76 -3.20
N THR A 10 48.94 26.88 -2.75
CA THR A 10 47.58 26.95 -2.20
C THR A 10 46.51 26.93 -3.29
N GLU A 11 46.75 27.54 -4.44
CA GLU A 11 45.87 27.44 -5.63
C GLU A 11 45.86 26.04 -6.25
N GLU A 12 47.02 25.35 -6.30
CA GLU A 12 47.15 24.01 -6.89
C GLU A 12 46.48 22.93 -6.00
N VAL A 13 46.62 23.03 -4.67
CA VAL A 13 45.92 22.16 -3.70
C VAL A 13 44.41 22.41 -3.68
N ALA A 14 43.97 23.67 -3.75
CA ALA A 14 42.55 24.00 -3.84
C ALA A 14 41.91 23.52 -5.16
N SER A 15 42.66 23.53 -6.26
CA SER A 15 42.24 23.00 -7.56
C SER A 15 42.09 21.47 -7.55
N ASP A 16 43.00 20.74 -6.89
CA ASP A 16 42.93 19.28 -6.76
C ASP A 16 41.74 18.86 -5.89
N ASP A 17 41.50 19.56 -4.77
CA ASP A 17 40.34 19.33 -3.90
C ASP A 17 39.00 19.64 -4.61
N LEU A 18 38.94 20.69 -5.43
CA LEU A 18 37.77 21.01 -6.26
C LEU A 18 37.49 19.91 -7.30
N SER A 19 38.52 19.38 -7.95
CA SER A 19 38.37 18.30 -8.93
C SER A 19 37.93 16.98 -8.29
N ASN A 20 38.45 16.66 -7.10
CA ASN A 20 38.01 15.49 -6.32
C ASN A 20 36.56 15.65 -5.86
N LEU A 21 36.15 16.85 -5.45
CA LEU A 21 34.77 17.13 -5.07
C LEU A 21 33.82 16.95 -6.26
N GLU A 22 34.23 17.37 -7.46
CA GLU A 22 33.46 17.23 -8.70
C GLU A 22 33.28 15.76 -9.10
N ILE A 23 34.32 14.93 -8.96
CA ILE A 23 34.27 13.48 -9.19
C ILE A 23 33.35 12.79 -8.16
N ILE A 24 33.45 13.17 -6.89
CA ILE A 24 32.62 12.61 -5.81
C ILE A 24 31.15 12.97 -6.04
N ILE A 25 30.85 14.23 -6.37
CA ILE A 25 29.48 14.68 -6.66
C ILE A 25 28.94 13.96 -7.90
N GLY A 26 29.72 13.84 -8.98
CA GLY A 26 29.31 13.09 -10.18
C GLY A 26 28.96 11.63 -9.84
N THR A 27 29.79 10.97 -9.04
CA THR A 27 29.56 9.57 -8.61
C THR A 27 28.29 9.45 -7.75
N VAL A 28 28.03 10.41 -6.86
CA VAL A 28 26.83 10.46 -6.03
C VAL A 28 25.59 10.68 -6.89
N VAL A 29 25.63 11.63 -7.84
CA VAL A 29 24.52 11.89 -8.76
C VAL A 29 24.20 10.64 -9.58
N ASP A 30 25.21 9.99 -10.16
CA ASP A 30 25.03 8.75 -10.93
C ASP A 30 24.42 7.62 -10.09
N THR A 31 24.88 7.46 -8.85
CA THR A 31 24.36 6.43 -7.94
C THR A 31 22.91 6.70 -7.58
N VAL A 32 22.54 7.96 -7.35
CA VAL A 32 21.15 8.34 -7.06
C VAL A 32 20.26 8.20 -8.30
N GLU A 33 20.76 8.51 -9.50
CA GLU A 33 20.03 8.31 -10.75
C GLU A 33 19.78 6.83 -11.05
N ARG A 34 20.75 5.93 -10.84
CA ARG A 34 20.53 4.47 -10.96
C ARG A 34 19.52 3.95 -9.95
N ALA A 35 19.67 4.35 -8.68
CA ALA A 35 18.74 3.94 -7.64
C ALA A 35 17.33 4.52 -7.85
N ARG A 36 17.16 5.59 -8.64
CA ARG A 36 15.86 6.10 -9.08
C ARG A 36 15.23 5.17 -10.12
N GLU A 37 16.00 4.73 -11.11
CA GLU A 37 15.54 3.77 -12.13
C GLU A 37 15.06 2.46 -11.49
N ASP A 38 15.80 1.95 -10.51
CA ASP A 38 15.40 0.74 -9.77
C ASP A 38 14.08 0.92 -9.02
N ILE A 39 13.85 2.08 -8.39
CA ILE A 39 12.59 2.35 -7.67
C ILE A 39 11.42 2.53 -8.65
N TYR A 40 11.64 3.16 -9.80
CA TYR A 40 10.61 3.22 -10.85
C TYR A 40 10.24 1.82 -11.34
N TYR A 41 11.24 0.96 -11.58
CA TYR A 41 11.00 -0.42 -11.98
C TYR A 41 10.17 -1.18 -10.93
N ILE A 42 10.55 -1.11 -9.64
CA ILE A 42 9.81 -1.74 -8.55
C ILE A 42 8.37 -1.19 -8.44
N SER A 43 8.20 0.13 -8.59
CA SER A 43 6.88 0.77 -8.55
C SER A 43 6.00 0.29 -9.70
N ASP A 44 6.51 0.31 -10.92
CA ASP A 44 5.77 -0.11 -12.11
C ASP A 44 5.41 -1.60 -12.04
N GLU A 45 6.36 -2.45 -11.64
CA GLU A 45 6.13 -3.88 -11.46
C GLU A 45 5.05 -4.16 -10.40
N ALA A 46 5.13 -3.50 -9.23
CA ALA A 46 4.12 -3.63 -8.19
C ALA A 46 2.73 -3.16 -8.67
N ARG A 47 2.68 -2.10 -9.48
CA ARG A 47 1.42 -1.56 -10.02
C ARG A 47 0.83 -2.46 -11.09
N GLN A 48 1.64 -3.01 -11.98
CA GLN A 48 1.20 -4.02 -12.97
C GLN A 48 0.65 -5.25 -12.26
N GLU A 49 1.31 -5.72 -11.20
CA GLU A 49 0.86 -6.90 -10.46
C GLU A 49 -0.42 -6.62 -9.67
N ALA A 50 -0.56 -5.44 -9.07
CA ALA A 50 -1.81 -5.00 -8.45
C ALA A 50 -2.97 -4.98 -9.47
N ASN A 51 -2.76 -4.41 -10.66
CA ASN A 51 -3.77 -4.38 -11.73
C ASN A 51 -4.16 -5.80 -12.19
N ARG A 52 -3.19 -6.72 -12.34
CA ARG A 52 -3.47 -8.13 -12.65
C ARG A 52 -4.29 -8.79 -11.56
N MET A 53 -3.96 -8.55 -10.28
CA MET A 53 -4.73 -9.08 -9.16
C MET A 53 -6.15 -8.52 -9.14
N THR A 54 -6.37 -7.24 -9.46
CA THR A 54 -7.70 -6.63 -9.58
C THR A 54 -8.55 -7.36 -10.62
N ALA A 55 -7.99 -7.66 -11.79
CA ALA A 55 -8.68 -8.43 -12.83
C ALA A 55 -9.03 -9.87 -12.35
N GLN A 56 -8.11 -10.53 -11.64
CA GLN A 56 -8.36 -11.86 -11.05
C GLN A 56 -9.44 -11.82 -9.97
N ILE A 57 -9.46 -10.80 -9.12
CA ILE A 57 -10.47 -10.62 -8.07
C ILE A 57 -11.86 -10.40 -8.68
N LEU A 58 -11.96 -9.62 -9.76
CA LEU A 58 -13.22 -9.44 -10.49
C LEU A 58 -13.73 -10.78 -11.04
N ALA A 59 -12.88 -11.56 -11.73
CA ALA A 59 -13.27 -12.87 -12.24
C ALA A 59 -13.67 -13.85 -11.12
N LEU A 60 -12.94 -13.85 -9.99
CA LEU A 60 -13.30 -14.65 -8.81
C LEU A 60 -14.63 -14.22 -8.18
N LYS A 61 -14.94 -12.92 -8.18
CA LYS A 61 -16.23 -12.42 -7.69
C LYS A 61 -17.38 -12.92 -8.56
N ASP A 62 -17.21 -12.91 -9.88
CA ASP A 62 -18.22 -13.41 -10.81
C ASP A 62 -18.43 -14.92 -10.63
N GLU A 63 -17.35 -15.71 -10.50
CA GLU A 63 -17.45 -17.15 -10.24
C GLU A 63 -18.08 -17.46 -8.88
N ALA A 64 -17.71 -16.71 -7.83
CA ALA A 64 -18.29 -16.86 -6.50
C ALA A 64 -19.79 -16.54 -6.49
N ASN A 65 -20.22 -15.48 -7.19
CA ASN A 65 -21.64 -15.14 -7.31
C ASN A 65 -22.43 -16.24 -8.02
N ALA A 66 -21.90 -16.81 -9.11
CA ALA A 66 -22.54 -17.94 -9.79
C ALA A 66 -22.65 -19.18 -8.89
N LEU A 67 -21.64 -19.42 -8.07
CA LEU A 67 -21.63 -20.52 -7.12
C LEU A 67 -22.63 -20.32 -5.97
N ILE A 68 -22.76 -19.11 -5.44
CA ILE A 68 -23.77 -18.75 -4.41
C ILE A 68 -25.17 -19.08 -4.91
N VAL A 69 -25.51 -18.64 -6.14
CA VAL A 69 -26.81 -18.96 -6.76
C VAL A 69 -27.00 -20.48 -6.88
N SER A 70 -25.95 -21.21 -7.25
CA SER A 70 -26.00 -22.67 -7.37
C SER A 70 -26.19 -23.36 -6.01
N VAL A 71 -25.59 -22.84 -4.93
CA VAL A 71 -25.80 -23.31 -3.55
C VAL A 71 -27.25 -23.08 -3.15
N GLU A 72 -27.79 -21.87 -3.35
CA GLU A 72 -29.17 -21.53 -3.01
C GLU A 72 -30.19 -22.45 -3.71
N ASP A 73 -29.97 -22.75 -4.99
CA ASP A 73 -30.85 -23.66 -5.73
C ASP A 73 -30.72 -25.10 -5.24
N CYS A 74 -29.50 -25.56 -4.94
CA CYS A 74 -29.28 -26.88 -4.35
C CYS A 74 -29.93 -27.01 -2.96
N GLU A 75 -29.92 -25.96 -2.15
CA GLU A 75 -30.60 -25.92 -0.84
C GLU A 75 -32.12 -26.07 -0.98
N LYS A 76 -32.72 -25.41 -1.98
CA LYS A 76 -34.15 -25.56 -2.27
C LYS A 76 -34.49 -27.00 -2.64
N GLU A 77 -33.68 -27.64 -3.49
CA GLU A 77 -33.90 -29.03 -3.91
C GLU A 77 -33.64 -30.04 -2.79
N GLU A 78 -32.62 -29.83 -1.95
CA GLU A 78 -32.37 -30.65 -0.75
C GLU A 78 -33.58 -30.61 0.19
N LYS A 79 -34.13 -29.41 0.42
CA LYS A 79 -35.30 -29.23 1.28
C LYS A 79 -36.52 -29.98 0.74
N LYS A 80 -36.73 -29.97 -0.60
CA LYS A 80 -37.81 -30.73 -1.26
C LYS A 80 -37.60 -32.24 -1.12
N ALA A 81 -36.38 -32.73 -1.39
CA ALA A 81 -36.04 -34.14 -1.26
C ALA A 81 -36.21 -34.64 0.18
N ARG A 82 -35.82 -33.82 1.17
CA ARG A 82 -35.99 -34.12 2.59
C ARG A 82 -37.47 -34.16 3.00
N TYR A 83 -38.30 -33.25 2.49
CA TYR A 83 -39.74 -33.28 2.71
C TYR A 83 -40.39 -34.52 2.08
N ARG A 84 -39.98 -34.91 0.87
CA ARG A 84 -40.42 -36.15 0.22
C ARG A 84 -40.08 -37.37 1.07
N LEU A 85 -38.82 -37.49 1.53
CA LEU A 85 -38.39 -38.56 2.41
C LEU A 85 -39.25 -38.61 3.69
N MET A 86 -39.51 -37.46 4.32
CA MET A 86 -40.36 -37.38 5.51
C MET A 86 -41.78 -37.91 5.24
N ARG A 87 -42.38 -37.53 4.11
CA ARG A 87 -43.73 -37.98 3.72
C ARG A 87 -43.79 -39.48 3.43
N VAL A 88 -42.89 -39.98 2.59
CA VAL A 88 -42.84 -41.39 2.18
C VAL A 88 -42.55 -42.30 3.38
N SER A 89 -41.74 -41.82 4.33
CA SER A 89 -41.46 -42.51 5.61
C SER A 89 -42.60 -42.40 6.64
N SER A 90 -43.63 -41.57 6.41
CA SER A 90 -44.76 -41.42 7.33
C SER A 90 -46.04 -42.12 6.84
N GLU A 91 -46.21 -42.27 5.52
CA GLU A 91 -47.40 -42.84 4.87
C GLU A 91 -47.18 -44.31 4.44
N PHE A 92 -46.91 -45.23 5.39
CA PHE A 92 -46.59 -46.65 5.11
C PHE A 92 -47.71 -47.45 4.42
N GLU A 93 -48.94 -46.95 4.40
CA GLU A 93 -50.06 -47.59 3.70
C GLU A 93 -50.07 -47.30 2.19
N ARG A 94 -49.32 -46.27 1.75
CA ARG A 94 -49.31 -45.78 0.35
C ARG A 94 -48.01 -46.04 -0.39
N TYR A 95 -46.90 -46.24 0.32
CA TYR A 95 -45.57 -46.36 -0.26
C TYR A 95 -44.90 -47.64 0.21
N ASP A 96 -44.11 -48.25 -0.66
CA ASP A 96 -43.39 -49.48 -0.35
C ASP A 96 -41.94 -49.22 0.12
N GLU A 97 -41.23 -50.29 0.45
CA GLU A 97 -39.83 -50.21 0.89
C GLU A 97 -38.89 -49.65 -0.21
N GLN A 98 -39.23 -49.85 -1.50
CA GLN A 98 -38.45 -49.33 -2.61
C GLN A 98 -38.61 -47.80 -2.72
N ASP A 99 -39.82 -47.28 -2.55
CA ASP A 99 -40.11 -45.84 -2.53
C ASP A 99 -39.35 -45.13 -1.40
N ILE A 100 -39.34 -45.71 -0.20
CA ILE A 100 -38.60 -45.19 0.96
C ILE A 100 -37.10 -45.17 0.64
N LYS A 101 -36.56 -46.27 0.10
CA LYS A 101 -35.15 -46.39 -0.26
C LYS A 101 -34.75 -45.39 -1.36
N GLN A 102 -35.62 -45.16 -2.34
CA GLN A 102 -35.39 -44.17 -3.40
C GLN A 102 -35.37 -42.75 -2.85
N ALA A 103 -36.35 -42.37 -2.03
CA ALA A 103 -36.40 -41.05 -1.40
C ALA A 103 -35.21 -40.81 -0.45
N TYR A 104 -34.76 -41.85 0.26
CA TYR A 104 -33.57 -41.78 1.12
C TYR A 104 -32.31 -41.53 0.31
N ASN A 105 -32.10 -42.28 -0.78
CA ASN A 105 -30.95 -42.11 -1.66
C ASN A 105 -30.94 -40.73 -2.32
N GLU A 106 -32.10 -40.24 -2.77
CA GLU A 106 -32.26 -38.91 -3.35
C GLU A 106 -31.88 -37.80 -2.35
N ALA A 107 -32.46 -37.83 -1.15
CA ALA A 107 -32.15 -36.86 -0.10
C ALA A 107 -30.67 -36.90 0.30
N ARG A 108 -30.09 -38.10 0.44
CA ARG A 108 -28.67 -38.26 0.79
C ARG A 108 -27.75 -37.75 -0.31
N ASN A 109 -28.07 -37.99 -1.58
CA ASN A 109 -27.29 -37.47 -2.71
C ASN A 109 -27.33 -35.95 -2.76
N MET A 110 -28.50 -35.34 -2.57
CA MET A 110 -28.65 -33.89 -2.49
C MET A 110 -27.86 -33.29 -1.33
N GLN A 111 -27.89 -33.94 -0.16
CA GLN A 111 -27.11 -33.51 1.01
C GLN A 111 -25.60 -33.51 0.74
N VAL A 112 -25.09 -34.56 0.07
CA VAL A 112 -23.67 -34.64 -0.29
C VAL A 112 -23.30 -33.55 -1.30
N GLN A 113 -24.12 -33.34 -2.33
CA GLN A 113 -23.90 -32.28 -3.32
C GLN A 113 -23.88 -30.89 -2.68
N LEU A 114 -24.83 -30.60 -1.79
CA LEU A 114 -24.89 -29.35 -1.06
C LEU A 114 -23.64 -29.13 -0.19
N SER A 115 -23.15 -30.18 0.48
CA SER A 115 -21.93 -30.10 1.28
C SER A 115 -20.71 -29.74 0.44
N ILE A 116 -20.57 -30.33 -0.75
CA ILE A 116 -19.47 -30.05 -1.68
C ILE A 116 -19.54 -28.61 -2.20
N LEU A 117 -20.74 -28.15 -2.57
CA LEU A 117 -20.94 -26.78 -3.07
C LEU A 117 -20.63 -25.73 -2.01
N ARG A 118 -21.09 -25.93 -0.76
CA ARG A 118 -20.78 -25.04 0.38
C ARG A 118 -19.28 -25.02 0.71
N GLU A 119 -18.59 -26.16 0.61
CA GLU A 119 -17.14 -26.19 0.80
C GLU A 119 -16.41 -25.41 -0.29
N ARG A 120 -16.85 -25.55 -1.55
CA ARG A 120 -16.30 -24.78 -2.67
C ARG A 120 -16.57 -23.28 -2.53
N GLU A 121 -17.76 -22.90 -2.07
CA GLU A 121 -18.13 -21.50 -1.81
C GLU A 121 -17.18 -20.88 -0.78
N LYS A 122 -16.99 -21.58 0.34
CA LYS A 122 -16.06 -21.15 1.39
C LYS A 122 -14.64 -21.02 0.88
N TYR A 123 -14.17 -21.96 0.05
CA TYR A 123 -12.85 -21.90 -0.57
C TYR A 123 -12.69 -20.66 -1.48
N MET A 124 -13.70 -20.36 -2.30
CA MET A 124 -13.70 -19.18 -3.18
C MET A 124 -13.64 -17.87 -2.38
N ILE A 125 -14.41 -17.77 -1.29
CA ILE A 125 -14.36 -16.60 -0.39
C ILE A 125 -12.95 -16.43 0.20
N GLN A 126 -12.34 -17.52 0.68
CA GLN A 126 -10.98 -17.47 1.24
C GLN A 126 -9.94 -17.04 0.20
N GLN A 127 -10.03 -17.57 -1.02
CA GLN A 127 -9.14 -17.19 -2.13
C GLN A 127 -9.29 -15.71 -2.50
N ARG A 128 -10.53 -15.21 -2.58
CA ARG A 128 -10.82 -13.79 -2.82
C ARG A 128 -10.17 -12.93 -1.74
N ASP A 129 -10.37 -13.25 -0.48
CA ASP A 129 -9.86 -12.46 0.65
C ASP A 129 -8.31 -12.46 0.70
N GLU A 130 -7.68 -13.58 0.33
CA GLU A 130 -6.22 -13.66 0.18
C GLU A 130 -5.73 -12.77 -0.96
N LYS A 131 -6.35 -12.84 -2.14
CA LYS A 131 -6.00 -12.00 -3.30
C LYS A 131 -6.21 -10.52 -3.02
N GLU A 132 -7.32 -10.13 -2.38
CA GLU A 132 -7.58 -8.75 -1.99
C GLU A 132 -6.51 -8.23 -1.01
N ARG A 133 -6.08 -9.05 -0.04
CA ARG A 133 -4.97 -8.67 0.86
C ARG A 133 -3.64 -8.51 0.13
N ASN A 134 -3.34 -9.38 -0.83
CA ASN A 134 -2.10 -9.30 -1.60
C ASN A 134 -2.08 -8.09 -2.54
N MET A 135 -3.21 -7.78 -3.19
CA MET A 135 -3.37 -6.58 -4.00
C MET A 135 -3.12 -5.32 -3.16
N ARG A 136 -3.74 -5.20 -1.99
CA ARG A 136 -3.50 -4.05 -1.09
C ARG A 136 -2.04 -3.93 -0.66
N ARG A 137 -1.31 -5.05 -0.50
CA ARG A 137 0.12 -5.02 -0.21
C ARG A 137 0.92 -4.47 -1.39
N MET A 138 0.60 -4.89 -2.62
CA MET A 138 1.29 -4.39 -3.82
C MET A 138 1.04 -2.90 -4.05
N GLU A 139 -0.20 -2.43 -3.87
CA GLU A 139 -0.53 -1.00 -3.91
C GLU A 139 0.30 -0.21 -2.88
N ASN A 140 0.44 -0.74 -1.67
CA ASN A 140 1.28 -0.11 -0.65
C ASN A 140 2.77 -0.07 -1.01
N ILE A 141 3.29 -1.08 -1.70
CA ILE A 141 4.68 -1.10 -2.18
C ILE A 141 4.85 -0.06 -3.29
N ALA A 142 3.92 0.00 -4.25
CA ALA A 142 3.94 0.99 -5.32
C ALA A 142 3.93 2.41 -4.77
N GLN A 143 3.04 2.71 -3.82
CA GLN A 143 2.95 4.03 -3.18
C GLN A 143 4.23 4.39 -2.41
N LYS A 144 4.83 3.44 -1.68
CA LYS A 144 6.11 3.67 -0.99
C LYS A 144 7.24 3.97 -1.98
N ALA A 145 7.29 3.24 -3.09
CA ALA A 145 8.28 3.47 -4.14
C ALA A 145 8.12 4.87 -4.76
N GLU A 146 6.89 5.29 -5.08
CA GLU A 146 6.61 6.64 -5.59
C GLU A 146 7.03 7.73 -4.61
N ASN A 147 6.69 7.59 -3.32
CA ASN A 147 7.09 8.56 -2.28
C ASN A 147 8.63 8.64 -2.13
N MET A 148 9.36 7.54 -2.32
CA MET A 148 10.83 7.56 -2.31
C MET A 148 11.42 8.29 -3.52
N VAL A 149 10.82 8.14 -4.71
CA VAL A 149 11.21 8.87 -5.91
C VAL A 149 10.99 10.37 -5.74
N GLU A 150 9.84 10.78 -5.19
CA GLU A 150 9.53 12.20 -4.97
C GLU A 150 10.53 12.86 -4.01
N ARG A 151 10.86 12.21 -2.88
CA ARG A 151 11.87 12.68 -1.92
C ARG A 151 13.27 12.78 -2.54
N ARG A 152 13.67 11.82 -3.38
CA ARG A 152 14.97 11.86 -4.08
C ARG A 152 15.01 12.91 -5.19
N ASN A 153 13.92 13.12 -5.93
CA ASN A 153 13.86 14.17 -6.94
C ASN A 153 14.01 15.56 -6.31
N GLY A 154 13.44 15.78 -5.13
CA GLY A 154 13.69 16.98 -4.33
C GLY A 154 15.17 17.16 -4.01
N ALA A 155 15.81 16.13 -3.44
CA ALA A 155 17.24 16.17 -3.08
C ALA A 155 18.18 16.33 -4.30
N LEU A 156 17.90 15.63 -5.41
CA LEU A 156 18.73 15.67 -6.62
C LEU A 156 18.58 17.00 -7.37
N LYS A 157 17.38 17.59 -7.37
CA LYS A 157 17.14 18.95 -7.87
C LYS A 157 17.90 19.98 -7.05
N MET A 158 17.97 19.83 -5.73
CA MET A 158 18.78 20.70 -4.86
C MET A 158 20.29 20.53 -5.12
N LEU A 159 20.78 19.30 -5.30
CA LEU A 159 22.19 19.05 -5.62
C LEU A 159 22.59 19.60 -6.99
N LYS A 160 21.77 19.37 -8.03
CA LYS A 160 22.01 19.90 -9.39
C LYS A 160 21.93 21.43 -9.44
N SER A 161 20.95 22.03 -8.77
CA SER A 161 20.84 23.49 -8.67
C SER A 161 22.06 24.12 -7.97
N ASN A 162 22.62 23.45 -6.97
CA ASN A 162 23.81 23.94 -6.28
C ASN A 162 25.09 23.81 -7.14
N THR A 163 25.23 22.76 -7.96
CA THR A 163 26.38 22.64 -8.89
C THR A 163 26.33 23.63 -10.04
N ASP A 164 25.13 23.99 -10.52
CA ASP A 164 24.96 25.00 -11.59
C ASP A 164 25.18 26.44 -11.07
N GLU A 165 25.05 26.69 -9.76
CA GLU A 165 25.28 28.01 -9.13
C GLU A 165 26.70 28.19 -8.53
N ILE A 166 27.49 27.12 -8.35
CA ILE A 166 28.87 27.21 -7.82
C ILE A 166 29.87 27.74 -8.88
N ILE A 167 29.47 27.90 -10.15
CA ILE A 167 30.28 28.54 -11.19
C ILE A 167 29.46 29.64 -11.89
N PRO A 168 29.75 30.95 -11.76
CA PRO A 168 30.64 31.65 -10.83
C PRO A 168 29.90 32.70 -9.96
N GLN A 169 30.45 33.01 -8.79
CA GLN A 169 30.87 34.35 -8.33
C GLN A 169 31.06 34.31 -6.81
N THR A 170 32.33 34.49 -6.45
CA THR A 170 32.88 34.99 -5.20
C THR A 170 31.95 35.86 -4.32
N GLU A 171 32.04 35.62 -3.00
CA GLU A 171 31.85 36.57 -1.89
C GLU A 171 30.49 37.31 -1.81
N GLU A 172 29.57 36.92 -0.91
CA GLU A 172 28.66 37.82 -0.14
C GLU A 172 27.69 37.05 0.81
N PRO A 173 27.11 37.69 1.86
CA PRO A 173 26.34 37.03 2.93
C PRO A 173 24.92 36.56 2.53
N LEU A 174 24.56 36.67 1.25
CA LEU A 174 23.22 36.37 0.71
C LEU A 174 22.86 34.88 0.69
N GLY A 175 23.84 33.98 0.80
CA GLY A 175 23.63 32.53 0.84
C GLY A 175 22.72 32.08 2.00
N ASN A 176 22.82 32.72 3.16
CA ASN A 176 22.01 32.34 4.33
C ASN A 176 20.53 32.74 4.19
N GLN A 177 20.23 33.82 3.47
CA GLN A 177 18.86 34.31 3.31
C GLN A 177 18.09 33.54 2.23
N GLN A 178 18.80 33.11 1.17
CA GLN A 178 18.28 32.20 0.16
C GLN A 178 18.02 30.81 0.72
N VAL A 179 18.97 30.22 1.47
CA VAL A 179 18.76 28.95 2.18
C VAL A 179 17.54 29.01 3.12
N GLY A 180 17.32 30.14 3.81
CA GLY A 180 16.15 30.35 4.65
C GLY A 180 14.81 30.34 3.89
N LEU A 181 14.74 31.03 2.74
CA LEU A 181 13.57 30.99 1.85
C LEU A 181 13.32 29.58 1.28
N TRP A 182 14.40 28.83 1.04
CA TRP A 182 14.33 27.48 0.46
C TRP A 182 13.83 26.44 1.46
N ILE A 183 14.26 26.52 2.73
CA ILE A 183 13.71 25.69 3.81
C ILE A 183 12.20 25.95 3.96
N ILE A 184 11.77 27.20 3.87
CA ILE A 184 10.36 27.57 3.96
C ILE A 184 9.56 26.98 2.78
N GLN A 185 10.09 27.06 1.56
CA GLN A 185 9.42 26.50 0.38
C GLN A 185 9.34 24.96 0.43
N ALA A 186 10.43 24.28 0.79
CA ALA A 186 10.44 22.83 0.94
C ALA A 186 9.48 22.36 2.05
N GLN A 187 9.43 23.10 3.16
CA GLN A 187 8.49 22.84 4.25
C GLN A 187 7.03 23.04 3.82
N GLU A 188 6.74 24.05 3.00
CA GLU A 188 5.39 24.33 2.49
C GLU A 188 4.94 23.28 1.45
N GLU A 189 5.83 22.83 0.57
CA GLU A 189 5.55 21.75 -0.37
C GLU A 189 5.25 20.43 0.36
N GLU A 190 6.07 20.08 1.36
CA GLU A 190 5.85 18.89 2.18
C GLU A 190 4.52 19.02 2.95
N ARG A 191 4.23 20.18 3.53
CA ARG A 191 2.94 20.45 4.20
C ARG A 191 1.74 20.24 3.28
N ARG A 192 1.83 20.65 2.01
CA ARG A 192 0.79 20.43 1.00
C ARG A 192 0.68 18.97 0.57
N ARG A 193 1.80 18.24 0.49
CA ARG A 193 1.82 16.80 0.22
C ARG A 193 1.09 16.05 1.34
N ILE A 194 1.43 16.34 2.59
CA ILE A 194 0.80 15.75 3.78
C ILE A 194 -0.70 16.05 3.82
N ALA A 195 -1.10 17.29 3.52
CA ALA A 195 -2.50 17.67 3.49
C ALA A 195 -3.30 16.86 2.45
N ARG A 196 -2.72 16.59 1.27
CA ARG A 196 -3.34 15.73 0.25
C ARG A 196 -3.42 14.27 0.68
N GLU A 197 -2.33 13.72 1.22
CA GLU A 197 -2.27 12.33 1.70
C GLU A 197 -3.28 12.07 2.84
N LEU A 198 -3.47 13.05 3.73
CA LEU A 198 -4.46 12.98 4.81
C LEU A 198 -5.91 13.12 4.30
N HIS A 199 -6.11 13.94 3.26
CA HIS A 199 -7.42 14.19 2.66
C HIS A 199 -7.91 12.98 1.86
N ASP A 200 -7.08 12.47 0.94
CA ASP A 200 -7.49 11.44 -0.03
C ASP A 200 -7.56 10.04 0.59
N GLY A 201 -6.81 9.77 1.67
CA GLY A 201 -6.88 8.50 2.40
C GLY A 201 -7.79 8.57 3.64
N PRO A 202 -7.27 9.03 4.79
CA PRO A 202 -8.00 8.98 6.06
C PRO A 202 -9.33 9.74 6.06
N ALA A 203 -9.37 10.97 5.57
CA ALA A 203 -10.57 11.81 5.66
C ALA A 203 -11.71 11.29 4.76
N GLN A 204 -11.39 10.85 3.54
CA GLN A 204 -12.37 10.27 2.63
C GLN A 204 -12.93 8.93 3.15
N SER A 205 -12.07 8.10 3.74
CA SER A 205 -12.48 6.84 4.38
C SER A 205 -13.38 7.09 5.61
N LEU A 206 -13.10 8.12 6.42
CA LEU A 206 -13.98 8.55 7.52
C LEU A 206 -15.35 9.04 7.02
N ALA A 207 -15.40 9.83 5.94
CA ALA A 207 -16.66 10.26 5.35
C ALA A 207 -17.52 9.07 4.90
N ASN A 208 -16.89 8.06 4.28
CA ASN A 208 -17.57 6.83 3.88
C ASN A 208 -18.08 6.03 5.09
N MET A 209 -17.32 5.99 6.19
CA MET A 209 -17.77 5.35 7.44
C MET A 209 -19.01 6.04 8.01
N VAL A 210 -19.08 7.37 7.98
CA VAL A 210 -20.28 8.12 8.41
C VAL A 210 -21.50 7.77 7.55
N MET A 211 -21.34 7.68 6.22
CA MET A 211 -22.44 7.27 5.33
C MET A 211 -22.93 5.84 5.64
N ARG A 212 -22.01 4.90 5.87
CA ARG A 212 -22.35 3.52 6.21
C ARG A 212 -23.03 3.42 7.57
N LEU A 213 -22.60 4.18 8.57
CA LEU A 213 -23.27 4.27 9.88
C LEU A 213 -24.73 4.75 9.75
N ASN A 214 -24.99 5.79 8.94
CA ASN A 214 -26.35 6.25 8.67
C ASN A 214 -27.22 5.19 7.98
N LEU A 215 -26.60 4.33 7.15
CA LEU A 215 -27.31 3.25 6.47
C LEU A 215 -27.65 2.10 7.43
N ILE A 216 -26.75 1.80 8.37
CA ILE A 216 -27.01 0.87 9.48
C ILE A 216 -28.17 1.36 10.35
N GLU A 217 -28.19 2.65 10.70
CA GLU A 217 -29.28 3.23 11.48
C GLU A 217 -30.63 3.09 10.78
N ARG A 218 -30.67 3.29 9.45
CA ARG A 218 -31.90 3.16 8.65
C ARG A 218 -32.40 1.73 8.47
N LEU A 219 -31.50 0.76 8.37
CA LEU A 219 -31.85 -0.64 8.05
C LEU A 219 -31.83 -1.56 9.28
N TRP A 220 -31.63 -1.01 10.48
CA TRP A 220 -31.47 -1.79 11.70
C TRP A 220 -32.66 -2.72 11.98
N ASP A 221 -33.87 -2.23 11.75
CA ASP A 221 -35.12 -2.97 11.99
C ASP A 221 -35.50 -3.90 10.82
N ASP A 222 -35.01 -3.62 9.61
CA ASP A 222 -35.31 -4.40 8.39
C ASP A 222 -34.39 -5.61 8.23
N ASP A 223 -33.08 -5.45 8.48
CA ASP A 223 -32.10 -6.53 8.39
C ASP A 223 -31.01 -6.40 9.47
N GLN A 224 -31.34 -6.95 10.64
CA GLN A 224 -30.48 -6.89 11.81
C GLN A 224 -29.17 -7.70 11.66
N GLN A 225 -29.16 -8.72 10.80
CA GLN A 225 -27.97 -9.55 10.57
C GLN A 225 -26.98 -8.82 9.66
N TRP A 226 -27.47 -8.20 8.60
CA TRP A 226 -26.67 -7.32 7.75
C TRP A 226 -26.08 -6.15 8.56
N ALA A 227 -26.90 -5.48 9.37
CA ALA A 227 -26.46 -4.37 10.21
C ALA A 227 -25.32 -4.76 11.17
N ARG A 228 -25.43 -5.93 11.83
CA ARG A 228 -24.36 -6.46 12.71
C ARG A 228 -23.07 -6.73 11.94
N ASN A 229 -23.16 -7.35 10.76
CA ASN A 229 -21.98 -7.61 9.92
C ASN A 229 -21.31 -6.31 9.48
N GLU A 230 -22.11 -5.30 9.15
CA GLU A 230 -21.62 -4.00 8.71
C GLU A 230 -20.91 -3.22 9.83
N VAL A 231 -21.40 -3.30 11.07
CA VAL A 231 -20.71 -2.74 12.25
C VAL A 231 -19.33 -3.39 12.44
N VAL A 232 -19.23 -4.72 12.32
CA VAL A 232 -17.95 -5.43 12.42
C VAL A 232 -16.99 -5.02 11.30
N SER A 233 -17.51 -4.87 10.07
CA SER A 233 -16.74 -4.36 8.94
C SER A 233 -16.20 -2.96 9.21
N LEU A 234 -17.05 -2.03 9.68
CA LEU A 234 -16.66 -0.66 10.02
C LEU A 234 -15.60 -0.59 11.11
N ALA A 235 -15.66 -1.46 12.13
CA ALA A 235 -14.63 -1.54 13.15
C ALA A 235 -13.25 -1.92 12.56
N GLY A 236 -13.23 -2.80 11.54
CA GLY A 236 -12.03 -3.12 10.77
C GLY A 236 -11.50 -1.92 9.99
N VAL A 237 -12.38 -1.25 9.23
CA VAL A 237 -12.00 -0.05 8.45
C VAL A 237 -11.48 1.06 9.35
N ALA A 238 -12.09 1.28 10.52
CA ALA A 238 -11.62 2.27 11.50
C ALA A 238 -10.22 1.95 12.02
N LYS A 239 -9.92 0.66 12.28
CA LYS A 239 -8.59 0.23 12.73
C LYS A 239 -7.53 0.44 11.66
N ASP A 240 -7.86 0.17 10.40
CA ASP A 240 -6.97 0.41 9.26
C ASP A 240 -6.71 1.91 9.11
N ASN A 241 -7.75 2.75 9.19
CA ASN A 241 -7.66 4.21 9.12
C ASN A 241 -6.78 4.80 10.24
N ILE A 242 -6.93 4.33 11.48
CA ILE A 242 -6.06 4.72 12.61
C ILE A 242 -4.60 4.34 12.33
N THR A 243 -4.36 3.18 11.73
CA THR A 243 -3.00 2.72 11.40
C THR A 243 -2.37 3.59 10.32
N GLU A 244 -3.16 3.98 9.32
CA GLU A 244 -2.74 4.86 8.23
C GLU A 244 -2.44 6.28 8.74
N VAL A 245 -3.31 6.86 9.57
CA VAL A 245 -3.04 8.15 10.23
C VAL A 245 -1.78 8.08 11.09
N ARG A 246 -1.57 7.01 11.86
CA ARG A 246 -0.34 6.84 12.65
C ARG A 246 0.90 6.75 11.77
N ARG A 247 0.82 6.07 10.62
CA ARG A 247 1.92 5.99 9.65
C ARG A 247 2.27 7.37 9.12
N VAL A 248 1.27 8.16 8.69
CA VAL A 248 1.50 9.55 8.27
C VAL A 248 2.16 10.34 9.40
N ILE A 249 1.66 10.26 10.64
CA ILE A 249 2.26 10.93 11.81
C ILE A 249 3.72 10.49 12.06
N PHE A 250 4.04 9.22 11.86
CA PHE A 250 5.41 8.71 12.00
C PHE A 250 6.32 9.20 10.88
N ASP A 251 5.84 9.23 9.65
CA ASP A 251 6.58 9.75 8.49
C ASP A 251 6.88 11.26 8.60
N LEU A 252 6.12 11.99 9.45
CA LEU A 252 6.33 13.39 9.81
C LEU A 252 7.39 13.61 10.89
N ARG A 253 7.81 12.57 11.62
CA ARG A 253 8.79 12.70 12.70
C ARG A 253 10.20 12.52 12.11
N PRO A 254 11.08 13.54 12.15
CA PRO A 254 12.38 13.48 11.51
C PRO A 254 13.36 12.62 12.33
N LEU A 255 13.32 11.30 12.15
CA LEU A 255 14.29 10.37 12.76
C LEU A 255 15.74 10.60 12.31
N ALA A 256 15.96 11.36 11.24
CA ALA A 256 17.30 11.69 10.74
C ALA A 256 18.03 12.78 11.55
N LEU A 257 17.32 13.52 12.41
CA LEU A 257 17.89 14.68 13.11
C LEU A 257 18.04 14.50 14.63
N GLU A 258 17.35 13.53 15.25
CA GLU A 258 17.31 13.44 16.72
C GLU A 258 18.48 12.64 17.33
N ASP A 259 19.05 11.63 16.63
CA ASP A 259 20.00 10.71 17.30
C ASP A 259 21.49 10.89 16.94
N TYR A 260 21.85 11.45 15.77
CA TYR A 260 23.26 11.61 15.40
C TYR A 260 23.63 12.98 14.82
N GLY A 261 22.67 13.79 14.39
CA GLY A 261 22.96 15.03 13.68
C GLY A 261 23.60 14.80 12.32
N LEU A 262 23.25 15.64 11.34
CA LEU A 262 23.73 15.56 9.96
C LEU A 262 25.27 15.43 9.88
N VAL A 263 25.98 16.08 10.81
CA VAL A 263 27.44 16.09 10.91
C VAL A 263 28.00 14.71 11.28
N SER A 264 27.39 13.98 12.21
CA SER A 264 27.90 12.66 12.60
C SER A 264 27.62 11.60 11.53
N SER A 265 26.48 11.69 10.83
CA SER A 265 26.18 10.80 9.71
C SER A 265 27.11 11.01 8.51
N LEU A 266 27.47 12.26 8.21
CA LEU A 266 28.47 12.57 7.17
C LEU A 266 29.87 12.09 7.57
N ASN A 267 30.28 12.32 8.83
CA ASN A 267 31.59 11.87 9.32
C ASN A 267 31.72 10.35 9.33
N SER A 268 30.65 9.62 9.68
CA SER A 268 30.66 8.15 9.63
C SER A 268 30.73 7.63 8.20
N TYR A 269 30.05 8.30 7.26
CA TYR A 269 30.11 7.93 5.84
C TYR A 269 31.49 8.19 5.24
N LEU A 270 32.14 9.30 5.61
CA LEU A 270 33.52 9.61 5.20
C LEU A 270 34.53 8.61 5.78
N ALA A 271 34.39 8.25 7.06
CA ALA A 271 35.26 7.25 7.70
C ALA A 271 35.12 5.85 7.08
N ASP A 272 33.90 5.44 6.70
CA ASP A 272 33.67 4.17 6.01
C ASP A 272 34.20 4.16 4.57
N TYR A 273 34.32 5.34 3.94
CA TYR A 273 34.86 5.50 2.59
C TYR A 273 36.40 5.42 2.59
N GLU A 274 37.08 6.08 3.53
CA GLU A 274 38.54 5.96 3.75
C GLU A 274 38.97 4.55 4.18
N ALA A 275 38.07 3.75 4.76
CA ALA A 275 38.36 2.36 5.11
C ALA A 275 38.28 1.40 3.91
N LYS A 276 37.67 1.81 2.80
CA LYS A 276 37.41 0.96 1.62
C LYS A 276 38.22 1.34 0.39
N HIS A 277 38.86 2.50 0.37
CA HIS A 277 39.70 3.03 -0.70
C HIS A 277 40.95 3.68 -0.11
#